data_AF-A0A1N7D929-F1
#
_entry.id   AF-A0A1N7D929-F1
#
_cell.length_a   1.000
_cell.length_b   1.000
_cell.length_c   1.000
_cell.angle_alpha   90.00
_cell.angle_beta   90.00
_cell.angle_gamma   90.00
#
_symmetry.space_group_name_H-M   'P 1'
#
loop_
_entity.id
_entity.type
_entity.pdbx_description
1 polymer ?
#
loop_
_entity_poly.entity_id
_entity_poly.type
_entity_poly.pdbx_seq_one_letter_code
_entity_poly.pdbx_strand_id
1 'polypeptide(L)'
;MQKLNISTEQGTALQGVLFSAQKTDTVMIAITGIHGNFYSNPFYYNIGKTLPVGEIDFIHAQTRNAFGQIDTVNHLTGKPELIGSFKRIFTLPSKM
;
A
#
# COMPACT_ATOMS: atom_id res chain seq x y z
N MET A 1 4.90 12.91 -7.60
CA MET A 1 4.58 11.92 -6.55
C MET A 1 3.56 12.54 -5.62
N GLN A 2 2.35 11.99 -5.61
CA GLN A 2 1.24 12.44 -4.77
C GLN A 2 0.92 11.37 -3.74
N LYS A 3 0.79 11.74 -2.48
CA LYS A 3 0.33 10.81 -1.43
C LYS A 3 -1.17 10.60 -1.60
N LEU A 4 -1.61 9.36 -1.47
CA LEU A 4 -3.01 8.97 -1.45
C LEU A 4 -3.39 8.53 -0.04
N ASN A 5 -4.57 8.94 0.40
CA ASN A 5 -5.20 8.44 1.61
C ASN A 5 -6.65 8.13 1.28
N ILE A 6 -6.95 6.85 1.05
CA ILE A 6 -8.21 6.38 0.47
C ILE A 6 -8.94 5.53 1.49
N SER A 7 -10.18 5.90 1.81
CA SER A 7 -11.04 5.11 2.67
C SER A 7 -11.60 3.91 1.90
N THR A 8 -11.49 2.72 2.48
CA THR A 8 -12.21 1.54 2.00
C THR A 8 -13.71 1.67 2.27
N GLU A 9 -14.52 0.80 1.65
CA GLU A 9 -15.97 0.70 1.90
C GLU A 9 -16.32 0.46 3.37
N GLN A 10 -15.38 -0.08 4.16
CA GLN A 10 -15.55 -0.33 5.59
C GLN A 10 -15.09 0.85 6.47
N GLY A 11 -14.60 1.94 5.87
CA GLY A 11 -14.14 3.14 6.56
C GLY A 11 -12.67 3.14 6.97
N THR A 12 -11.97 2.00 6.92
CA THR A 12 -10.52 1.96 7.15
C THR A 12 -9.79 2.80 6.09
N ALA A 13 -8.95 3.74 6.51
CA ALA A 13 -8.07 4.50 5.62
C ALA A 13 -6.85 3.67 5.20
N LEU A 14 -6.59 3.62 3.90
CA LEU A 14 -5.38 3.03 3.32
C LEU A 14 -4.53 4.11 2.66
N GLN A 15 -3.22 4.00 2.87
CA GLN A 15 -2.25 4.92 2.31
C GLN A 15 -1.68 4.38 1.00
N GLY A 16 -1.34 5.27 0.08
CA GLY A 16 -0.66 4.92 -1.15
C GLY A 16 0.11 6.09 -1.73
N VAL A 17 0.72 5.87 -2.88
CA VAL A 17 1.45 6.89 -3.62
C VAL A 17 1.12 6.78 -5.09
N LEU A 18 0.80 7.91 -5.73
CA LEU A 18 0.59 8.05 -7.16
C LEU A 18 1.79 8.75 -7.81
N PHE A 19 2.24 8.19 -8.92
CA PHE A 19 3.14 8.81 -9.88
C PHE A 19 2.40 8.91 -11.21
N SER A 20 2.08 10.14 -11.61
CA SER A 20 1.29 10.39 -12.82
C SER A 20 2.16 10.70 -14.03
N ALA A 21 1.78 10.15 -15.17
CA ALA A 21 2.16 10.60 -16.50
C ALA A 21 1.35 11.86 -16.87
N GLN A 22 1.80 12.62 -17.89
CA GLN A 22 1.07 13.81 -18.33
C GLN A 22 -0.23 13.47 -19.08
N LYS A 23 -0.24 12.35 -19.81
CA LYS A 23 -1.38 11.87 -20.58
C LYS A 23 -1.29 10.35 -20.67
N THR A 24 -2.27 9.63 -20.12
CA THR A 24 -2.34 8.17 -20.18
C THR A 24 -3.75 7.68 -19.90
N ASP A 25 -4.11 6.55 -20.50
CA ASP A 25 -5.31 5.77 -20.17
C ASP A 25 -4.95 4.47 -19.42
N THR A 26 -3.67 4.27 -19.10
CA THR A 26 -3.13 3.04 -18.49
C THR A 26 -2.54 3.32 -17.12
N VAL A 27 -2.92 2.50 -16.14
CA VAL A 27 -2.38 2.54 -14.78
C VAL A 27 -1.88 1.16 -14.37
N MET A 28 -0.70 1.14 -13.75
CA MET A 28 -0.19 -0.02 -13.02
C MET A 28 -0.37 0.20 -11.52
N ILE A 29 -1.06 -0.73 -10.85
CA ILE A 29 -1.23 -0.72 -9.41
C ILE A 29 -0.38 -1.84 -8.81
N ALA A 30 0.66 -1.47 -8.06
CA ALA A 30 1.43 -2.40 -7.25
C ALA A 30 0.75 -2.58 -5.88
N ILE A 31 0.35 -3.81 -5.59
CA ILE A 31 -0.15 -4.23 -4.27
C ILE A 31 0.95 -5.08 -3.62
N THR A 32 1.36 -4.69 -2.42
CA THR A 32 2.48 -5.33 -1.74
C THR A 32 2.05 -6.32 -0.67
N GLY A 33 2.93 -7.27 -0.41
CA GLY A 33 2.78 -8.26 0.65
C GLY A 33 2.98 -7.67 2.05
N ILE A 34 3.00 -8.57 3.04
CA ILE A 34 3.20 -8.25 4.46
C ILE A 34 4.47 -7.41 4.65
N HIS A 35 4.36 -6.30 5.38
CA HIS A 35 5.45 -5.34 5.63
C HIS A 35 6.05 -4.65 4.39
N GLY A 36 5.49 -4.86 3.20
CA GLY A 36 5.94 -4.20 1.97
C GLY A 36 5.43 -2.78 1.85
N ASN A 37 5.86 -1.84 2.70
CA ASN A 37 5.49 -0.44 2.53
C ASN A 37 6.39 0.28 1.51
N PHE A 38 5.90 1.40 0.98
CA PHE A 38 6.60 2.18 -0.06
C PHE A 38 8.01 2.62 0.36
N TYR A 39 8.21 2.88 1.66
CA TYR A 39 9.46 3.39 2.20
C TYR A 39 10.51 2.30 2.46
N SER A 40 10.08 1.03 2.54
CA SER A 40 10.95 -0.10 2.86
C SER A 40 11.77 -0.61 1.67
N ASN A 41 11.34 -0.31 0.44
CA ASN A 41 11.98 -0.84 -0.76
C ASN A 41 12.14 0.25 -1.84
N PRO A 42 13.39 0.69 -2.12
CA PRO A 42 13.65 1.76 -3.10
C PRO A 42 13.23 1.39 -4.53
N PHE A 43 13.03 0.10 -4.82
CA PHE A 43 12.51 -0.38 -6.10
C PHE A 43 11.22 0.34 -6.51
N TYR A 44 10.30 0.56 -5.58
CA TYR A 44 9.02 1.19 -5.88
C TYR A 44 9.14 2.67 -6.23
N TYR A 45 10.10 3.37 -5.61
CA TYR A 45 10.40 4.75 -5.99
C TYR A 45 10.95 4.81 -7.42
N ASN A 46 11.87 3.91 -7.76
CA ASN A 46 12.47 3.86 -9.10
C ASN A 46 11.46 3.50 -10.18
N ILE A 47 10.57 2.53 -9.93
CA ILE A 47 9.45 2.22 -10.83
C ILE A 47 8.53 3.43 -11.00
N GLY A 48 8.15 4.10 -9.89
CA GLY A 48 7.30 5.28 -9.95
C GLY A 48 7.91 6.43 -10.75
N LYS A 49 9.24 6.51 -10.85
CA LYS A 49 9.92 7.47 -11.74
C LYS A 49 10.00 7.00 -13.19
N THR A 50 9.99 5.69 -13.44
CA THR A 50 10.23 5.10 -14.76
C THR A 50 8.94 4.96 -15.57
N LEU A 51 7.88 4.42 -14.99
CA LEU A 51 6.62 4.13 -15.71
C LEU A 51 5.95 5.38 -16.30
N PRO A 52 5.89 6.53 -15.60
CA PRO A 52 5.29 7.74 -16.18
C PRO A 52 5.99 8.28 -17.42
N VAL A 53 7.29 7.97 -17.61
CA VAL A 53 8.04 8.33 -18.84
C VAL A 53 7.52 7.53 -20.03
N GLY A 54 7.07 6.30 -19.81
CA GLY A 54 6.42 5.45 -20.81
C GLY A 54 4.90 5.60 -20.84
N GLU A 55 4.36 6.74 -20.39
CA GLU A 55 2.92 7.03 -20.39
C GLU A 55 2.09 6.00 -19.60
N ILE A 56 2.60 5.52 -18.47
CA ILE A 56 1.85 4.66 -17.55
C ILE A 56 1.82 5.31 -16.18
N ASP A 57 0.61 5.55 -15.66
CA ASP A 57 0.43 5.95 -14.26
C ASP A 57 0.83 4.80 -13.34
N PHE A 58 1.49 5.12 -12.24
CA PHE A 58 1.88 4.12 -11.25
C PHE A 58 1.31 4.43 -9.87
N ILE A 59 0.59 3.47 -9.31
CA ILE A 59 0.08 3.53 -7.95
C ILE A 59 0.76 2.45 -7.12
N HIS A 60 1.43 2.86 -6.05
CA HIS A 60 1.83 1.95 -4.98
C HIS A 60 0.74 1.94 -3.90
N ALA A 61 -0.06 0.87 -3.84
CA ALA A 61 -1.14 0.71 -2.87
C ALA A 61 -0.64 -0.06 -1.64
N GLN A 62 -0.65 0.58 -0.47
CA GLN A 62 -0.22 -0.08 0.78
C GLN A 62 -1.42 -0.80 1.42
N THR A 63 -1.23 -2.07 1.75
CA THR A 63 -2.27 -2.89 2.40
C THR A 63 -2.37 -2.55 3.90
N ARG A 64 -3.43 -3.04 4.56
CA ARG A 64 -3.68 -2.85 6.01
C ARG A 64 -2.51 -3.27 6.91
N ASN A 65 -1.62 -4.13 6.41
CA ASN A 65 -0.48 -4.68 7.16
C ASN A 65 0.88 -4.21 6.59
N ALA A 66 0.92 -3.09 5.88
CA ALA A 66 2.16 -2.53 5.33
C ALA A 66 3.12 -2.04 6.43
N PHE A 67 2.59 -1.68 7.60
CA PHE A 67 3.34 -1.14 8.74
C PHE A 67 3.25 -2.01 10.01
N GLY A 68 2.93 -3.30 9.87
CA GLY A 68 2.63 -4.13 11.03
C GLY A 68 1.30 -3.74 11.67
N GLN A 69 1.30 -3.34 12.94
CA GLN A 69 0.11 -2.85 13.65
C GLN A 69 0.18 -1.33 13.84
N ILE A 70 -0.87 -0.63 13.41
CA ILE A 70 -0.96 0.82 13.57
C ILE A 70 -2.37 1.24 13.98
N ASP A 71 -2.45 2.24 14.84
CA ASP A 71 -3.70 2.92 15.16
C ASP A 71 -4.13 3.84 14.01
N THR A 72 -5.42 3.83 13.71
CA THR A 72 -6.06 4.69 12.73
C THR A 72 -7.45 5.11 13.24
N VAL A 73 -8.15 5.92 12.46
CA VAL A 73 -9.54 6.30 12.72
C VAL A 73 -10.39 5.82 11.57
N ASN A 74 -11.43 5.06 11.87
CA ASN A 74 -12.38 4.61 10.88
C ASN A 74 -13.23 5.80 10.40
N HIS A 75 -13.18 6.11 9.11
CA HIS A 75 -13.83 7.29 8.53
C HIS A 75 -15.36 7.24 8.52
N LEU A 76 -15.96 6.06 8.64
CA LEU A 76 -17.42 5.92 8.70
C LEU A 76 -17.94 6.11 10.13
N THR A 77 -17.24 5.59 11.12
CA THR A 77 -17.69 5.60 12.51
C THR A 77 -17.06 6.72 13.35
N GLY A 78 -15.96 7.31 12.89
CA GLY A 78 -15.13 8.25 13.65
C GLY A 78 -14.40 7.63 14.84
N LYS A 79 -14.43 6.29 14.99
CA LYS A 79 -13.85 5.59 16.14
C LYS A 79 -12.40 5.17 15.86
N PRO A 80 -11.55 5.08 16.91
CA PRO A 80 -10.24 4.45 16.80
C PRO A 80 -10.36 3.02 16.29
N GLU A 81 -9.46 2.63 15.40
CA GLU A 81 -9.35 1.30 14.82
C GLU A 81 -7.88 0.90 14.83
N LEU A 82 -7.60 -0.34 15.24
CA LEU A 82 -6.26 -0.93 15.10
C LEU A 82 -6.26 -1.76 13.83
N ILE A 83 -5.32 -1.51 12.92
CA ILE A 83 -5.15 -2.29 11.68
C ILE A 83 -3.78 -2.95 11.64
N GLY A 84 -3.69 -4.08 10.94
CA GLY A 84 -2.43 -4.81 10.81
C GLY A 84 -2.55 -6.32 10.83
N SER A 85 -1.46 -6.99 11.20
CA SER A 85 -1.43 -8.42 11.49
C SER A 85 -1.47 -8.67 12.99
N PHE A 86 -2.41 -9.49 13.45
CA PHE A 86 -2.67 -9.78 14.87
C PHE A 86 -2.13 -11.14 15.32
N LYS A 87 -2.03 -12.12 14.40
CA LYS A 87 -1.47 -13.44 14.65
C LYS A 87 -0.74 -13.93 13.41
N ARG A 88 0.56 -14.22 13.54
CA ARG A 88 1.38 -14.84 12.48
C ARG A 88 1.73 -16.26 12.92
N ILE A 89 1.20 -17.26 12.21
CA ILE A 89 1.57 -18.66 12.43
C ILE A 89 2.69 -18.97 11.45
N PHE A 90 3.89 -19.22 11.97
CA PHE A 90 5.01 -19.73 11.20
C PHE A 90 5.12 -21.23 11.47
N THR A 91 4.63 -22.06 10.55
CA THR A 91 4.93 -23.49 10.58
C THR A 91 6.36 -23.66 10.07
N LEU A 92 7.28 -23.97 10.98
CA LEU A 92 8.60 -24.46 10.58
C LEU A 92 8.39 -25.83 9.91
N PRO A 93 9.01 -26.10 8.74
CA PRO A 93 8.98 -27.44 8.20
C PRO A 93 9.60 -28.38 9.23
N SER A 94 8.85 -29.42 9.61
CA SER A 94 9.38 -30.52 10.40
C SER A 94 10.61 -31.05 9.67
N LYS A 95 11.76 -31.08 10.36
CA LYS A 95 12.97 -31.73 9.82
C LYS A 95 12.56 -33.13 9.36
N MET A 96 12.68 -33.39 8.06
CA MET A 96 12.67 -34.75 7.49
C MET A 96 13.97 -35.45 7.85
#